data_AF-A0A938YS47-F1
#
_entry.id   AF-A0A938YS47-F1
#
_cell.length_a   1.000
_cell.length_b   1.000
_cell.length_c   1.000
_cell.angle_alpha   90.00
_cell.angle_beta   90.00
_cell.angle_gamma   90.00
#
_symmetry.space_group_name_H-M   'P 1'
#
loop_
_entity.id
_entity.type
_entity.pdbx_description
1 polymer ?
#
loop_
_entity_poly.entity_id
_entity_poly.type
_entity_poly.pdbx_seq_one_letter_code
_entity_poly.pdbx_strand_id
1 'polypeptide(L)'
;MVEVLLMLIGVLLATTIVASFEYYRHVRKAQKEYEKARDAVEDIVLSFNRELKREADRLELVAYKVEGSTAKANASLKKVESIEQKISPIENKFRAITENDETVLSKIAEVDTKTQNIEAAQQTLNTKITELEAQMQKLAEVPEIKSEPVIPIRRDKAMAALTDTEVIVLEMLSAEGPKTAPEIKDRVRLSREHTARLMKKLYEKGYLERETGKIPFSYRIKEEMKKFLNKAESEQM
;
A
#
# COMPACT_ATOMS: atom_id res chain seq x y z
N MET A 1 -43.50 18.62 -124.01
CA MET A 1 -43.26 17.45 -123.11
C MET A 1 -41.85 17.46 -122.54
N VAL A 2 -40.79 17.43 -123.37
CA VAL A 2 -39.39 17.37 -122.91
C VAL A 2 -38.93 18.65 -122.18
N GLU A 3 -39.26 19.84 -122.68
CA GLU A 3 -38.87 21.11 -122.04
C GLU A 3 -39.49 21.30 -120.65
N VAL A 4 -40.76 20.90 -120.48
CA VAL A 4 -41.47 20.95 -119.18
C VAL A 4 -40.85 19.98 -118.17
N LEU A 5 -40.44 18.78 -118.64
CA LEU A 5 -39.74 17.80 -117.82
C LEU A 5 -38.36 18.31 -117.36
N LEU A 6 -37.62 18.96 -118.25
CA LEU A 6 -36.31 19.56 -117.93
C LEU A 6 -36.44 20.70 -116.91
N MET A 7 -37.45 21.57 -117.03
CA MET A 7 -37.71 22.59 -116.01
C MET A 7 -38.06 21.98 -114.64
N LEU A 8 -38.89 20.93 -114.60
CA LEU A 8 -39.24 20.24 -113.35
C LEU A 8 -38.02 19.61 -112.67
N ILE A 9 -37.14 18.97 -113.45
CA ILE A 9 -35.88 18.40 -112.94
C ILE A 9 -34.97 19.53 -112.42
N GLY A 10 -34.88 20.65 -113.13
CA GLY A 10 -34.11 21.82 -112.70
C GLY A 10 -34.60 22.39 -111.37
N VAL A 11 -35.91 22.53 -111.19
CA VAL A 11 -36.52 22.98 -109.92
C VAL A 11 -36.26 21.98 -108.80
N LEU A 12 -36.39 20.68 -109.06
CA LEU A 12 -36.11 19.62 -108.08
C LEU A 12 -34.63 19.61 -107.66
N LEU A 13 -33.70 19.80 -108.60
CA LEU A 13 -32.27 19.90 -108.29
C LEU A 13 -31.96 21.16 -107.48
N ALA A 14 -32.58 22.30 -107.80
CA ALA A 14 -32.41 23.51 -107.02
C ALA A 14 -32.94 23.35 -105.58
N THR A 15 -34.13 22.76 -105.40
CA THR A 15 -34.70 22.54 -104.05
C THR A 15 -33.87 21.56 -103.22
N THR A 16 -33.35 20.49 -103.84
CA THR A 16 -32.46 19.53 -103.15
C THR A 16 -31.12 20.14 -102.78
N ILE A 17 -30.52 21.00 -103.61
CA ILE A 17 -29.27 21.72 -103.28
C ILE A 17 -29.51 22.67 -102.10
N VAL A 18 -30.60 23.44 -102.12
CA VAL A 18 -30.94 24.37 -101.02
C VAL A 18 -31.20 23.61 -99.72
N ALA A 19 -32.00 22.54 -99.77
CA ALA A 19 -32.25 21.70 -98.59
C ALA A 19 -30.97 21.04 -98.05
N SER A 20 -30.08 20.57 -98.94
CA SER A 20 -28.78 20.01 -98.54
C SER A 20 -27.89 21.06 -97.88
N PHE A 21 -27.89 22.30 -98.38
CA PHE A 21 -27.14 23.40 -97.80
C PHE A 21 -27.68 23.81 -96.42
N GLU A 22 -29.00 23.88 -96.25
CA GLU A 22 -29.61 24.13 -94.95
C GLU A 22 -29.30 23.01 -93.95
N TYR A 23 -29.44 21.75 -94.37
CA TYR A 23 -29.12 20.60 -93.53
C TYR A 23 -27.65 20.62 -93.10
N TYR A 24 -26.74 20.90 -94.03
CA TYR A 24 -25.32 21.06 -93.73
C TYR A 24 -25.07 22.17 -92.70
N ARG A 25 -25.75 23.31 -92.86
CA ARG A 25 -25.65 24.44 -91.92
C ARG A 25 -26.20 24.08 -90.55
N HIS A 26 -27.30 23.34 -90.46
CA HIS A 26 -27.87 22.86 -89.21
C HIS A 26 -26.96 21.86 -88.50
N VAL A 27 -26.42 20.87 -89.23
CA VAL A 27 -25.48 19.89 -88.67
C VAL A 27 -24.22 20.56 -88.14
N ARG A 28 -23.64 21.52 -88.87
CA ARG A 28 -22.47 22.28 -88.38
C ARG A 28 -22.76 23.08 -87.10
N LYS A 29 -23.96 23.63 -86.95
CA LYS A 29 -24.35 24.34 -85.71
C LYS A 29 -24.50 23.35 -84.55
N ALA A 30 -25.20 22.25 -84.77
CA ALA A 30 -25.38 21.20 -83.77
C ALA A 30 -24.03 20.60 -83.33
N GLN A 31 -23.10 20.36 -84.24
CA GLN A 31 -21.74 19.90 -83.92
C GLN A 31 -20.99 20.88 -83.02
N LYS A 32 -21.10 22.20 -83.26
CA LYS A 32 -20.47 23.21 -82.42
C LYS A 32 -21.06 23.26 -81.01
N GLU A 33 -22.37 23.09 -80.87
CA GLU A 33 -23.03 23.02 -79.57
C GLU A 33 -22.68 21.72 -78.84
N TYR A 34 -22.58 20.61 -79.57
CA TYR A 34 -22.16 19.32 -79.05
C TYR A 34 -20.72 19.35 -78.50
N GLU A 35 -19.75 19.87 -79.26
CA GLU A 35 -18.36 19.96 -78.78
C GLU A 35 -18.27 20.82 -77.52
N LYS A 36 -18.98 21.96 -77.45
CA LYS A 36 -19.03 22.77 -76.22
C LYS A 36 -19.61 22.00 -75.03
N ALA A 37 -20.69 21.26 -75.24
CA ALA A 37 -21.29 20.45 -74.18
C ALA A 37 -20.38 19.29 -73.77
N ARG A 38 -19.70 18.67 -74.74
CA ARG A 38 -18.73 17.60 -74.52
C ARG A 38 -17.56 18.08 -73.68
N ASP A 39 -16.96 19.22 -74.02
CA ASP A 39 -15.85 19.82 -73.26
C ASP A 39 -16.27 20.09 -71.81
N ALA A 40 -17.46 20.67 -71.61
CA ALA A 40 -17.99 20.94 -70.27
C ALA A 40 -18.23 19.64 -69.46
N VAL A 41 -18.76 18.60 -70.11
CA VAL A 41 -18.97 17.29 -69.45
C VAL A 41 -17.64 16.61 -69.16
N GLU A 42 -16.66 16.70 -70.06
CA GLU A 42 -15.32 16.16 -69.87
C GLU A 42 -14.64 16.81 -68.66
N ASP A 43 -14.69 18.13 -68.55
CA ASP A 43 -14.18 18.87 -67.39
C ASP A 43 -14.86 18.44 -66.07
N ILE A 44 -16.18 18.26 -66.08
CA ILE A 44 -16.94 17.77 -64.92
C ILE A 44 -16.50 16.35 -64.56
N VAL A 45 -16.40 15.44 -65.52
CA VAL A 45 -16.00 14.05 -65.26
C VAL A 45 -14.58 13.99 -64.70
N LEU A 46 -13.67 14.80 -65.24
CA LEU A 46 -12.30 14.91 -64.73
C LEU A 46 -12.26 15.49 -63.31
N SER A 47 -13.07 16.49 -63.00
CA SER A 47 -13.14 17.05 -61.64
C SER A 47 -13.69 16.03 -60.64
N PHE A 48 -14.77 15.32 -60.99
CA PHE A 48 -15.33 14.26 -60.15
C PHE A 48 -14.34 13.14 -59.91
N ASN A 49 -13.62 12.68 -60.94
CA ASN A 49 -12.61 11.64 -60.77
C ASN A 49 -11.49 12.10 -59.82
N ARG A 50 -11.06 13.36 -59.94
CA ARG A 50 -10.07 13.96 -59.03
C ARG A 50 -10.60 14.07 -57.60
N GLU A 51 -11.85 14.45 -57.42
CA GLU A 51 -12.50 14.56 -56.11
C GLU A 51 -12.71 13.20 -55.46
N LEU A 52 -13.20 12.20 -56.22
CA LEU A 52 -13.36 10.83 -55.74
C LEU A 52 -12.03 10.24 -55.26
N LYS A 53 -10.96 10.48 -56.01
CA LYS A 53 -9.62 10.05 -55.59
C LYS A 53 -9.19 10.72 -54.28
N ARG A 54 -9.40 12.04 -54.16
CA ARG A 54 -9.06 12.78 -52.94
C ARG A 54 -9.88 12.33 -51.74
N GLU A 55 -11.17 12.03 -51.92
CA GLU A 55 -12.03 11.50 -50.86
C GLU A 55 -11.67 10.07 -50.49
N ALA A 56 -11.28 9.23 -51.45
CA ALA A 56 -10.76 7.88 -51.17
C ALA A 56 -9.48 7.95 -50.30
N ASP A 57 -8.52 8.82 -50.65
CA ASP A 57 -7.29 9.01 -49.86
C ASP A 57 -7.59 9.53 -48.44
N ARG A 58 -8.57 10.44 -48.31
CA ARG A 58 -9.04 10.93 -47.00
C ARG A 58 -9.69 9.83 -46.18
N LEU A 59 -10.54 9.01 -46.81
CA LEU A 59 -11.22 7.91 -46.15
C LEU A 59 -10.22 6.87 -45.64
N GLU A 60 -9.16 6.57 -46.41
CA GLU A 60 -8.07 5.69 -45.99
C GLU A 60 -7.34 6.25 -44.76
N LEU A 61 -7.03 7.56 -44.76
CA LEU A 61 -6.39 8.20 -43.60
C LEU A 61 -7.29 8.21 -42.36
N VAL A 62 -8.60 8.43 -42.55
CA VAL A 62 -9.58 8.34 -41.46
C VAL A 62 -9.68 6.91 -40.94
N ALA A 63 -9.74 5.91 -41.83
CA ALA A 63 -9.77 4.50 -41.47
C ALA A 63 -8.53 4.12 -40.64
N TYR A 64 -7.34 4.47 -41.11
CA TYR A 64 -6.09 4.26 -40.38
C TYR A 64 -6.10 4.91 -38.99
N LYS A 65 -6.57 6.17 -38.90
CA LYS A 65 -6.66 6.86 -37.60
C LYS A 65 -7.68 6.20 -36.68
N VAL A 66 -8.82 5.76 -37.21
CA VAL A 66 -9.86 5.04 -36.46
C VAL A 66 -9.30 3.72 -35.93
N GLU A 67 -8.66 2.91 -36.77
CA GLU A 67 -8.01 1.66 -36.37
C GLU A 67 -6.93 1.86 -35.31
N GLY A 68 -6.10 2.90 -35.47
CA GLY A 68 -5.11 3.26 -34.45
C GLY A 68 -5.74 3.67 -33.12
N SER A 69 -6.83 4.43 -33.15
CA SER A 69 -7.59 4.81 -31.95
C SER A 69 -8.31 3.63 -31.31
N THR A 70 -8.92 2.73 -32.10
CA THR A 70 -9.61 1.54 -31.56
C THR A 70 -8.61 0.56 -30.95
N ALA A 71 -7.43 0.38 -31.53
CA ALA A 71 -6.36 -0.42 -30.95
C ALA A 71 -5.91 0.15 -29.58
N LYS A 72 -5.71 1.47 -29.49
CA LYS A 72 -5.37 2.15 -28.21
C LYS A 72 -6.50 2.05 -27.19
N ALA A 73 -7.76 2.19 -27.62
CA ALA A 73 -8.93 2.05 -26.77
C ALA A 73 -9.03 0.62 -26.20
N ASN A 74 -8.88 -0.40 -27.05
CA ASN A 74 -8.88 -1.81 -26.64
C ASN A 74 -7.73 -2.14 -25.67
N ALA A 75 -6.53 -1.61 -25.92
CA ALA A 75 -5.41 -1.78 -24.99
C ALA A 75 -5.68 -1.13 -23.63
N SER A 76 -6.37 0.02 -23.61
CA SER A 76 -6.78 0.69 -22.38
C SER A 76 -7.89 -0.07 -21.65
N LEU A 77 -8.88 -0.61 -22.38
CA LEU A 77 -9.94 -1.47 -21.82
C LEU A 77 -9.35 -2.69 -21.11
N LYS A 78 -8.39 -3.39 -21.72
CA LYS A 78 -7.71 -4.52 -21.06
C LYS A 78 -7.00 -4.13 -19.77
N LYS A 79 -6.41 -2.93 -19.70
CA LYS A 79 -5.81 -2.40 -18.48
C LYS A 79 -6.87 -2.12 -17.41
N VAL A 80 -8.01 -1.55 -17.80
CA VAL A 80 -9.14 -1.31 -16.90
C VAL A 80 -9.69 -2.62 -16.33
N GLU A 81 -9.89 -3.63 -17.17
CA GLU A 81 -10.33 -4.97 -16.75
C GLU A 81 -9.34 -5.60 -15.76
N SER A 82 -8.03 -5.46 -16.00
CA SER A 82 -6.99 -5.91 -15.07
C SER A 82 -7.03 -5.17 -13.72
N ILE A 83 -7.38 -3.88 -13.73
CA ILE A 83 -7.55 -3.07 -12.52
C ILE A 83 -8.80 -3.52 -11.77
N GLU A 84 -9.92 -3.72 -12.47
CA GLU A 84 -11.19 -4.18 -11.89
C GLU A 84 -11.02 -5.54 -11.20
N GLN A 85 -10.31 -6.48 -11.82
CA GLN A 85 -9.94 -7.76 -11.21
C GLN A 85 -9.10 -7.59 -9.93
N LYS A 86 -8.26 -6.56 -9.85
CA LYS A 86 -7.47 -6.25 -8.63
C LYS A 86 -8.28 -5.51 -7.58
N ILE A 87 -9.32 -4.77 -7.96
CA ILE A 87 -10.18 -4.02 -7.03
C ILE A 87 -11.14 -4.97 -6.30
N SER A 88 -11.70 -5.98 -6.98
CA SER A 88 -12.63 -6.95 -6.36
C SER A 88 -12.10 -7.58 -5.04
N PRO A 89 -10.88 -8.13 -4.96
CA PRO A 89 -10.36 -8.66 -3.69
C PRO A 89 -10.06 -7.58 -2.66
N ILE A 90 -9.75 -6.34 -3.08
CA ILE A 90 -9.57 -5.21 -2.16
C ILE A 90 -10.91 -4.83 -1.54
N GLU A 91 -11.99 -4.80 -2.34
CA GLU A 91 -13.35 -4.54 -1.84
C GLU A 91 -13.76 -5.58 -0.80
N ASN A 92 -13.51 -6.86 -1.05
CA ASN A 92 -13.81 -7.93 -0.10
C ASN A 92 -12.97 -7.80 1.19
N LYS A 93 -11.69 -7.47 1.08
CA LYS A 93 -10.83 -7.20 2.26
C LYS A 93 -11.32 -5.97 3.03
N PHE A 94 -11.78 -4.94 2.33
CA PHE A 94 -12.32 -3.74 2.96
C PHE A 94 -13.60 -4.06 3.74
N ARG A 95 -14.53 -4.83 3.17
CA ARG A 95 -15.73 -5.30 3.89
C ARG A 95 -15.37 -6.10 5.14
N ALA A 96 -14.42 -7.03 5.04
CA ALA A 96 -13.96 -7.81 6.20
C ALA A 96 -13.31 -6.92 7.28
N ILE A 97 -12.59 -5.86 6.89
CA ILE A 97 -12.04 -4.89 7.85
C ILE A 97 -13.18 -4.11 8.53
N THR A 98 -14.19 -3.65 7.79
CA THR A 98 -15.35 -2.96 8.35
C THR A 98 -16.11 -3.84 9.35
N GLU A 99 -16.37 -5.11 9.01
CA GLU A 99 -16.99 -6.07 9.93
C GLU A 99 -16.14 -6.27 11.19
N ASN A 100 -14.82 -6.42 11.03
CA ASN A 100 -13.92 -6.52 12.18
C ASN A 100 -13.93 -5.25 13.05
N ASP A 101 -14.01 -4.07 12.45
CA ASP A 101 -14.06 -2.79 13.17
C ASP A 101 -15.30 -2.70 14.08
N GLU A 102 -16.47 -3.13 13.59
CA GLU A 102 -17.69 -3.22 14.42
C GLU A 102 -17.52 -4.19 15.59
N THR A 103 -16.88 -5.35 15.37
CA THR A 103 -16.61 -6.31 16.45
C THR A 103 -15.58 -5.79 17.46
N VAL A 104 -14.62 -4.99 17.02
CA VAL A 104 -13.62 -4.37 17.90
C VAL A 104 -14.27 -3.27 18.72
N LEU A 105 -15.10 -2.42 18.11
CA LEU A 105 -15.84 -1.36 18.82
C LEU A 105 -16.75 -1.93 19.90
N SER A 106 -17.49 -3.00 19.61
CA SER A 106 -18.35 -3.67 20.62
C SER A 106 -17.53 -4.27 21.78
N LYS A 107 -16.39 -4.91 21.49
CA LYS A 107 -15.48 -5.42 22.53
C LYS A 107 -14.85 -4.31 23.35
N ILE A 108 -14.49 -3.17 22.73
CA ILE A 108 -13.96 -2.00 23.43
C ILE A 108 -15.02 -1.45 24.39
N ALA A 109 -16.27 -1.32 23.96
CA ALA A 109 -17.36 -0.90 24.83
C ALA A 109 -17.57 -1.88 26.00
N GLU A 110 -17.50 -3.19 25.76
CA GLU A 110 -17.58 -4.19 26.82
C GLU A 110 -16.42 -4.05 27.83
N VAL A 111 -15.19 -3.85 27.35
CA VAL A 111 -14.02 -3.62 28.22
C VAL A 111 -14.18 -2.33 29.02
N ASP A 112 -14.66 -1.25 28.42
CA ASP A 112 -14.91 0.02 29.11
C ASP A 112 -15.88 -0.16 30.28
N THR A 113 -17.00 -0.87 30.06
CA THR A 113 -17.95 -1.17 31.15
C THR A 113 -17.34 -2.04 32.25
N LYS A 114 -16.49 -3.02 31.91
CA LYS A 114 -15.79 -3.84 32.91
C LYS A 114 -14.79 -3.01 33.70
N THR A 115 -14.06 -2.11 33.06
CA THR A 115 -13.12 -1.21 33.72
C THR A 115 -13.83 -0.26 34.66
N GLN A 116 -14.97 0.34 34.27
CA GLN A 116 -15.79 1.17 35.15
C GLN A 116 -16.29 0.41 36.39
N ASN A 117 -16.74 -0.83 36.22
CA ASN A 117 -17.16 -1.66 37.34
C ASN A 117 -16.00 -1.99 38.30
N ILE A 118 -14.80 -2.24 37.76
CA ILE A 118 -13.59 -2.46 38.56
C ILE A 118 -13.20 -1.19 39.31
N GLU A 119 -13.27 -0.03 38.66
CA GLU A 119 -12.99 1.26 39.29
C GLU A 119 -13.95 1.53 40.44
N ALA A 120 -15.25 1.30 40.24
CA ALA A 120 -16.25 1.41 41.31
C ALA A 120 -15.97 0.43 42.46
N ALA A 121 -15.65 -0.84 42.14
CA ALA A 121 -15.28 -1.82 43.17
C ALA A 121 -14.02 -1.39 43.94
N GLN A 122 -13.00 -0.87 43.26
CA GLN A 122 -11.78 -0.37 43.87
C GLN A 122 -12.05 0.84 44.78
N GLN A 123 -12.93 1.77 44.36
CA GLN A 123 -13.37 2.88 45.22
C GLN A 123 -14.05 2.36 46.50
N THR A 124 -14.97 1.39 46.38
CA THR A 124 -15.64 0.81 47.56
C THR A 124 -14.69 0.02 48.48
N LEU A 125 -13.65 -0.62 47.92
CA LEU A 125 -12.63 -1.28 48.72
C LEU A 125 -11.76 -0.26 49.43
N ASN A 126 -11.35 0.82 48.75
CA ASN A 126 -10.59 1.90 49.37
C ASN A 126 -11.37 2.55 50.52
N THR A 127 -12.68 2.84 50.35
CA THR A 127 -13.48 3.39 51.45
C THR A 127 -13.56 2.44 52.64
N LYS A 128 -13.78 1.15 52.40
CA LYS A 128 -13.78 0.13 53.47
C LYS A 128 -12.42 -0.01 54.16
N ILE A 129 -11.31 0.06 53.41
CA ILE A 129 -9.96 0.04 53.98
C ILE A 129 -9.77 1.26 54.88
N THR A 130 -10.14 2.47 54.43
CA THR A 130 -10.02 3.68 55.25
C THR A 130 -10.92 3.62 56.51
N GLU A 131 -12.11 3.02 56.41
CA GLU A 131 -12.99 2.81 57.57
C GLU A 131 -12.39 1.79 58.55
N LEU A 132 -11.80 0.70 58.04
CA LEU A 132 -11.08 -0.30 58.86
C LEU A 132 -9.85 0.31 59.53
N GLU A 133 -9.06 1.10 58.81
CA GLU A 133 -7.91 1.81 59.37
C GLU A 133 -8.33 2.79 60.47
N ALA A 134 -9.43 3.53 60.28
CA ALA A 134 -9.97 4.42 61.30
C ALA A 134 -10.53 3.66 62.52
N GLN A 135 -11.14 2.49 62.32
CA GLN A 135 -11.58 1.62 63.42
C GLN A 135 -10.38 1.02 64.16
N MET A 136 -9.33 0.60 63.46
CA MET A 136 -8.09 0.11 64.06
C MET A 136 -7.36 1.21 64.84
N GLN A 137 -7.35 2.46 64.36
CA GLN A 137 -6.83 3.60 65.13
C GLN A 137 -7.63 3.87 66.40
N LYS A 138 -8.97 3.76 66.36
CA LYS A 138 -9.82 3.88 67.56
C LYS A 138 -9.66 2.72 68.54
N LEU A 139 -9.36 1.51 68.05
CA LEU A 139 -9.02 0.34 68.88
C LEU A 139 -7.60 0.41 69.45
N ALA A 140 -6.71 1.22 68.86
CA ALA A 140 -5.36 1.49 69.36
C ALA A 140 -5.30 2.58 70.45
N GLU A 141 -6.41 3.28 70.74
CA GLU A 141 -6.54 4.17 71.90
C GLU A 141 -6.90 3.39 73.18
N VAL A 142 -5.98 2.54 73.63
CA VAL A 142 -5.94 1.96 74.99
C VAL A 142 -4.54 2.28 75.55
N PRO A 143 -4.41 2.75 76.80
CA PRO A 143 -3.34 3.67 77.21
C PRO A 143 -1.94 3.07 77.14
N GLU A 144 -0.97 3.95 76.86
CA GLU A 144 0.48 3.72 76.84
C GLU A 144 0.94 2.72 77.92
N ILE A 145 1.30 1.52 77.49
CA ILE A 145 2.23 0.68 78.25
C ILE A 145 3.57 0.79 77.57
N LYS A 146 4.45 1.56 78.21
CA LYS A 146 5.89 1.59 77.93
C LYS A 146 6.47 0.19 78.07
N SER A 147 6.82 -0.42 76.95
CA SER A 147 7.79 -1.51 76.90
C SER A 147 8.60 -1.42 75.61
N GLU A 148 9.90 -1.21 75.75
CA GLU A 148 10.96 -1.61 74.80
C GLU A 148 10.76 -3.08 74.36
N PRO A 149 11.43 -3.66 73.31
CA PRO A 149 12.67 -3.24 72.62
C PRO A 149 12.70 -3.48 71.07
N VAL A 150 13.74 -2.92 70.42
CA VAL A 150 14.69 -3.51 69.42
C VAL A 150 14.20 -4.56 68.36
N ILE A 151 14.80 -4.42 67.16
CA ILE A 151 15.05 -5.35 66.00
C ILE A 151 14.01 -5.49 64.85
N PRO A 152 14.42 -5.83 63.59
CA PRO A 152 14.50 -4.90 62.46
C PRO A 152 13.72 -5.37 61.20
N ILE A 153 13.64 -4.50 60.20
CA ILE A 153 13.03 -4.74 58.88
C ILE A 153 13.71 -5.94 58.18
N ARG A 154 12.97 -7.04 57.99
CA ARG A 154 13.38 -8.24 57.26
C ARG A 154 13.74 -7.87 55.81
N ARG A 155 15.03 -8.00 55.47
CA ARG A 155 15.64 -7.79 54.15
C ARG A 155 15.90 -9.10 53.40
N ASP A 156 15.05 -10.11 53.56
CA ASP A 156 15.33 -11.47 53.06
C ASP A 156 14.45 -11.88 51.87
N LYS A 157 14.22 -10.98 50.91
CA LYS A 157 13.47 -11.32 49.67
C LYS A 157 14.23 -11.06 48.37
N ALA A 158 15.52 -10.71 48.45
CA ALA A 158 16.38 -10.51 47.27
C ALA A 158 17.38 -11.66 47.03
N MET A 159 17.54 -12.61 47.96
CA MET A 159 18.49 -13.73 47.84
C MET A 159 17.84 -15.07 47.44
N ALA A 160 16.49 -15.18 47.46
CA ALA A 160 15.79 -16.42 47.11
C ALA A 160 15.45 -16.55 45.61
N ALA A 161 15.91 -15.63 44.76
CA ALA A 161 15.53 -15.54 43.34
C ALA A 161 16.71 -15.63 42.35
N LEU A 162 17.89 -16.06 42.83
CA LEU A 162 19.08 -16.30 42.02
C LEU A 162 19.29 -17.81 41.91
N THR A 163 19.36 -18.33 40.69
CA THR A 163 19.72 -19.73 40.43
C THR A 163 21.22 -19.92 40.62
N ASP A 164 21.71 -21.10 41.01
CA ASP A 164 23.14 -21.36 41.29
C ASP A 164 24.09 -20.89 40.18
N THR A 165 23.64 -20.96 38.92
CA THR A 165 24.38 -20.49 37.75
C THR A 165 24.50 -18.96 37.64
N GLU A 166 23.53 -18.21 38.17
CA GLU A 166 23.55 -16.74 38.24
C GLU A 166 24.61 -16.25 39.25
N VAL A 167 24.76 -16.97 40.37
CA VAL A 167 25.76 -16.67 41.41
C VAL A 167 27.18 -16.91 40.89
N ILE A 168 27.43 -18.06 40.24
CA ILE A 168 28.75 -18.41 39.67
C ILE A 168 29.23 -17.36 38.65
N VAL A 169 28.31 -16.84 37.83
CA VAL A 169 28.64 -15.79 36.85
C VAL A 169 29.00 -14.48 37.53
N LEU A 170 28.25 -14.08 38.57
CA LEU A 170 28.49 -12.83 39.29
C LEU A 170 29.80 -12.88 40.08
N GLU A 171 30.11 -14.01 40.70
CA GLU A 171 31.38 -14.27 41.39
C GLU A 171 32.56 -14.18 40.42
N MET A 172 32.46 -14.82 39.25
CA MET A 172 33.49 -14.75 38.20
C MET A 172 33.74 -13.31 37.74
N LEU A 173 32.69 -12.54 37.46
CA LEU A 173 32.82 -11.15 37.01
C LEU A 173 33.36 -10.22 38.11
N SER A 174 33.19 -10.59 39.38
CA SER A 174 33.80 -9.90 40.53
C SER A 174 35.31 -10.16 40.62
N ALA A 175 35.74 -11.40 40.40
CA ALA A 175 37.14 -11.83 40.52
C ALA A 175 38.00 -11.52 39.29
N GLU A 176 37.46 -11.73 38.08
CA GLU A 176 38.24 -11.73 36.83
C GLU A 176 37.99 -10.49 35.94
N GLY A 177 37.06 -9.61 36.33
CA GLY A 177 36.79 -8.35 35.64
C GLY A 177 35.85 -8.48 34.43
N PRO A 178 35.76 -7.44 33.57
CA PRO A 178 34.78 -7.37 32.49
C PRO A 178 35.06 -8.43 31.41
N LYS A 179 34.06 -9.28 31.12
CA LYS A 179 34.19 -10.41 30.18
C LYS A 179 33.08 -10.45 29.15
N THR A 180 33.36 -11.13 28.05
CA THR A 180 32.43 -11.26 26.92
C THR A 180 31.59 -12.54 27.07
N ALA A 181 30.35 -12.55 26.59
CA ALA A 181 29.46 -13.72 26.65
C ALA A 181 30.07 -15.06 26.14
N PRO A 182 30.93 -15.10 25.10
CA PRO A 182 31.62 -16.32 24.68
C PRO A 182 32.60 -16.87 25.71
N GLU A 183 33.27 -16.00 26.47
CA GLU A 183 34.26 -16.39 27.50
C GLU A 183 33.56 -16.95 28.73
N ILE A 184 32.43 -16.36 29.12
CA ILE A 184 31.58 -16.84 30.21
C ILE A 184 31.01 -18.22 29.87
N LYS A 185 30.65 -18.45 28.59
CA LYS A 185 30.13 -19.73 28.10
C LYS A 185 31.13 -20.88 28.29
N ASP A 186 32.41 -20.66 27.99
CA ASP A 186 33.44 -21.69 28.13
C ASP A 186 33.61 -22.16 29.59
N ARG A 187 33.33 -21.28 30.55
CA ARG A 187 33.42 -21.59 31.99
C ARG A 187 32.17 -22.23 32.57
N VAL A 188 30.98 -21.73 32.19
CA VAL A 188 29.69 -22.21 32.71
C VAL A 188 29.23 -23.49 31.98
N ARG A 189 29.94 -23.92 30.92
CA ARG A 189 29.65 -25.13 30.11
C ARG A 189 28.21 -25.18 29.59
N LEU A 190 27.60 -24.02 29.35
CA LEU A 190 26.26 -23.89 28.78
C LEU A 190 26.31 -23.59 27.27
N SER A 191 25.16 -23.73 26.61
CA SER A 191 24.98 -23.25 25.23
C SER A 191 25.26 -21.75 25.12
N ARG A 192 25.76 -21.31 23.96
CA ARG A 192 25.91 -19.89 23.59
C ARG A 192 24.62 -19.11 23.81
N GLU A 193 23.49 -19.73 23.52
CA GLU A 193 22.18 -19.10 23.64
C GLU A 193 21.74 -18.98 25.10
N HIS A 194 21.93 -20.02 25.92
CA HIS A 194 21.60 -19.96 27.34
C HIS A 194 22.44 -18.92 28.08
N THR A 195 23.73 -18.83 27.75
CA THR A 195 24.62 -17.81 28.33
C THR A 195 24.19 -16.40 27.93
N ALA A 196 23.81 -16.18 26.67
CA ALA A 196 23.30 -14.88 26.22
C ALA A 196 21.97 -14.50 26.91
N ARG A 197 21.06 -15.47 27.08
CA ARG A 197 19.79 -15.26 27.82
C ARG A 197 20.06 -14.94 29.29
N LEU A 198 21.02 -15.62 29.92
CA LEU A 198 21.43 -15.38 31.31
C LEU A 198 22.03 -13.99 31.48
N MET A 199 22.95 -13.58 30.61
CA MET A 199 23.54 -12.23 30.65
C MET A 199 22.48 -11.15 30.44
N LYS A 200 21.53 -11.36 29.51
CA LYS A 200 20.40 -10.46 29.30
C LYS A 200 19.54 -10.33 30.55
N LYS A 201 19.21 -11.45 31.20
CA LYS A 201 18.42 -11.48 32.44
C LYS A 201 19.12 -10.76 33.60
N LEU A 202 20.43 -10.97 33.77
CA LEU A 202 21.22 -10.30 34.81
C LEU A 202 21.36 -8.79 34.57
N TYR A 203 21.45 -8.38 33.30
CA TYR A 203 21.41 -6.97 32.90
C TYR A 203 20.04 -6.34 33.19
N GLU A 204 18.94 -7.01 32.84
CA GLU A 204 17.57 -6.52 33.10
C GLU A 204 17.26 -6.43 34.59
N LYS A 205 17.78 -7.37 35.41
CA LYS A 205 17.70 -7.31 36.87
C LYS A 205 18.60 -6.23 37.49
N GLY A 206 19.46 -5.56 36.70
CA GLY A 206 20.31 -4.46 37.15
C GLY A 206 21.60 -4.90 37.87
N TYR A 207 21.99 -6.17 37.76
CA TYR A 207 23.19 -6.70 38.40
C TYR A 207 24.47 -6.49 37.57
N LEU A 208 24.32 -6.38 36.25
CA LEU A 208 25.41 -6.19 35.29
C LEU A 208 25.21 -4.93 34.46
N GLU A 209 26.31 -4.28 34.09
CA GLU A 209 26.39 -3.23 33.09
C GLU A 209 27.00 -3.81 31.81
N ARG A 210 26.50 -3.40 30.64
CA ARG A 210 27.01 -3.85 29.34
C ARG A 210 27.68 -2.69 28.62
N GLU A 211 28.91 -2.90 28.16
CA GLU A 211 29.60 -1.97 27.29
C GLU A 211 29.20 -2.26 25.83
N THR A 212 28.39 -1.38 25.24
CA THR A 212 27.90 -1.52 23.85
C THR A 212 28.91 -1.06 22.79
N GLY A 213 30.12 -0.64 23.20
CA GLY A 213 31.12 -0.07 22.31
C GLY A 213 31.78 -1.06 21.34
N LYS A 214 31.72 -2.37 21.61
CA LYS A 214 32.26 -3.43 20.74
C LYS A 214 31.35 -4.66 20.75
N ILE A 215 31.28 -5.36 19.61
CA ILE A 215 30.59 -6.64 19.47
C ILE A 215 31.67 -7.75 19.44
N PRO A 216 31.56 -8.80 20.26
CA PRO A 216 30.48 -9.09 21.19
C PRO A 216 30.57 -8.23 22.47
N PHE A 217 29.43 -7.95 23.11
CA PHE A 217 29.35 -7.05 24.27
C PHE A 217 30.15 -7.56 25.47
N SER A 218 30.84 -6.64 26.14
CA SER A 218 31.51 -6.90 27.41
C SER A 218 30.57 -6.59 28.57
N TYR A 219 30.56 -7.46 29.58
CA TYR A 219 29.72 -7.32 30.77
C TYR A 219 30.58 -7.06 31.99
N ARG A 220 30.20 -6.07 32.80
CA ARG A 220 30.86 -5.70 34.06
C ARG A 220 29.85 -5.75 35.20
N ILE A 221 30.29 -6.18 36.38
CA ILE A 221 29.45 -6.15 37.59
C ILE A 221 29.28 -4.71 38.11
N LYS A 222 28.06 -4.36 38.54
CA LYS A 222 27.78 -3.07 39.16
C LYS A 222 28.46 -2.98 40.54
N GLU A 223 29.06 -1.84 40.87
CA GLU A 223 29.82 -1.65 42.13
C GLU A 223 28.96 -1.88 43.41
N GLU A 224 27.65 -1.68 43.31
CA GLU A 224 26.69 -2.01 44.39
C GLU A 224 26.67 -3.52 44.68
N MET A 225 26.69 -4.35 43.64
CA MET A 225 26.68 -5.83 43.76
C MET A 225 28.00 -6.39 44.26
N LYS A 226 29.12 -5.74 43.92
CA LYS A 226 30.44 -6.11 44.43
C LYS A 226 30.51 -6.02 45.97
N LYS A 227 29.82 -5.04 46.57
CA LYS A 227 29.72 -4.90 48.03
C LYS A 227 28.85 -5.97 48.68
N PHE A 228 27.82 -6.45 47.98
CA PHE A 228 26.94 -7.51 48.48
C PHE A 228 27.61 -8.88 48.45
N LEU A 229 28.43 -9.18 47.44
CA LEU A 229 29.16 -10.46 47.35
C LEU A 229 30.30 -10.55 48.38
N ASN A 230 31.12 -9.49 48.51
CA ASN A 230 32.24 -9.50 49.45
C ASN A 230 31.79 -9.58 50.93
N LYS A 231 30.58 -9.08 51.24
CA LYS A 231 30.01 -9.20 52.59
C LYS A 231 29.46 -10.61 52.86
N ALA A 232 28.93 -11.28 51.84
CA ALA A 232 28.46 -12.66 51.93
C ALA A 232 29.61 -13.66 52.14
N GLU A 233 30.78 -13.43 51.53
CA GLU A 233 31.98 -14.25 51.78
C GLU A 233 32.55 -14.05 53.19
N SER A 234 32.45 -12.85 53.77
CA SER A 234 32.95 -12.58 55.13
C SER A 234 32.11 -13.17 56.26
N GLU A 235 30.91 -13.70 55.96
CA GLU A 235 30.02 -14.35 56.94
C GLU A 235 30.06 -15.89 56.86
N GLN A 236 30.91 -16.47 55.99
CA GLN A 236 31.12 -17.92 55.86
C GLN A 236 32.54 -18.40 56.27
N MET A 237 33.32 -17.54 56.93
CA MET A 237 34.56 -17.93 57.65
C MET A 237 34.39 -17.80 59.16
#